data_AF-A0A671DN33-F1
#
_entry.id   AF-A0A671DN33-F1
#
_cell.length_a   1.000
_cell.length_b   1.000
_cell.length_c   1.000
_cell.angle_alpha   90.00
_cell.angle_beta   90.00
_cell.angle_gamma   90.00
#
_symmetry.space_group_name_H-M   'P 1'
#
loop_
_entity.id
_entity.type
_entity.pdbx_description
1 polymer ?
#
loop_
_entity_poly.entity_id
_entity_poly.type
_entity_poly.pdbx_seq_one_letter_code
_entity_poly.pdbx_strand_id
1 'polypeptide(L)'
;MKNILKDKDGHYIIIKGSFRQEDITLVNIYAPNIGAPKYIKQVLTDIKTEINSNTIIVGDCNTPLTTRDRSSRQKINMETTALNDTLDHLDLIDIFRVFHPNAAKYTFFSMYMGHSLG
;
A
#
# COMPACT_ATOMS: atom_id res chain seq x y z
N MET A 1 -1.03 0.79 27.26
CA MET A 1 -1.24 0.19 25.92
C MET A 1 0.13 0.04 25.26
N LYS A 2 0.42 -1.05 24.53
CA LYS A 2 1.66 -1.08 23.72
C LYS A 2 1.42 -0.22 22.49
N ASN A 3 2.15 0.89 22.40
CA ASN A 3 2.05 1.85 21.31
C ASN A 3 2.69 1.35 20.00
N ILE A 4 3.26 0.14 20.02
CA ILE A 4 3.94 -0.47 18.89
C ILE A 4 3.49 -1.94 18.80
N LEU A 5 2.92 -2.31 17.65
CA LEU A 5 2.66 -3.69 17.25
C LEU A 5 3.58 -4.02 16.08
N LYS A 6 4.28 -5.15 16.17
CA LYS A 6 5.21 -5.59 15.13
C LYS A 6 4.75 -6.93 14.61
N ASP A 7 4.80 -7.09 13.30
CA ASP A 7 4.76 -8.40 12.68
C ASP A 7 5.94 -9.25 13.13
N LYS A 8 5.76 -10.58 13.13
CA LYS A 8 6.82 -11.54 13.48
C LYS A 8 7.91 -11.60 12.40
N ASP A 9 7.51 -11.46 11.14
CA ASP A 9 8.38 -11.61 9.98
C ASP A 9 8.95 -10.26 9.50
N GLY A 10 8.61 -9.17 10.19
CA GLY A 10 9.17 -7.83 9.97
C GLY A 10 8.58 -7.09 8.78
N HIS A 11 7.45 -7.56 8.24
CA HIS A 11 6.83 -6.96 7.06
C HIS A 11 5.96 -5.75 7.37
N TYR A 12 5.47 -5.61 8.61
CA TYR A 12 4.79 -4.39 9.01
C TYR A 12 5.01 -4.03 10.47
N ILE A 13 4.83 -2.74 10.75
CA ILE A 13 4.80 -2.17 12.10
C ILE A 13 3.64 -1.19 12.19
N ILE A 14 2.88 -1.28 13.27
CA ILE A 14 1.83 -0.33 13.63
C ILE A 14 2.33 0.47 14.82
N ILE A 15 2.30 1.79 14.67
CA ILE A 15 2.65 2.74 15.72
C ILE A 15 1.41 3.57 16.03
N LYS A 16 0.98 3.55 17.28
CA LYS A 16 -0.14 4.35 17.78
C LYS A 16 0.41 5.47 18.64
N GLY A 17 -0.07 6.68 18.40
CA GLY A 17 0.31 7.86 19.16
C GLY A 17 -0.79 8.90 19.12
N SER A 18 -0.50 10.08 19.66
CA SER A 18 -1.39 11.22 19.55
C SER A 18 -0.61 12.48 19.23
N PHE A 19 -1.22 13.37 18.45
CA PHE A 19 -0.67 14.68 18.13
C PHE A 19 -1.80 15.70 18.22
N ARG A 20 -1.59 16.79 18.97
CA ARG A 20 -2.61 17.84 19.19
C ARG A 20 -3.97 17.29 19.66
N GLN A 21 -3.94 16.31 20.57
CA GLN A 21 -5.14 15.63 21.13
C GLN A 21 -5.91 14.74 20.13
N GLU A 22 -5.37 14.50 18.94
CA GLU A 22 -5.91 13.53 17.99
C GLU A 22 -5.07 12.26 18.04
N ASP A 23 -5.72 11.12 18.20
CA ASP A 23 -5.07 9.81 18.08
C ASP A 23 -4.74 9.55 16.60
N ILE A 24 -3.54 9.03 16.33
CA ILE A 24 -3.03 8.70 15.01
C ILE A 24 -2.51 7.27 15.02
N THR A 25 -2.87 6.51 14.00
CA THR A 25 -2.31 5.19 13.74
C THR A 25 -1.45 5.25 12.49
N LEU A 26 -0.15 4.99 12.62
CA LEU A 26 0.76 4.84 11.49
C LEU A 26 1.02 3.35 11.24
N VAL A 27 0.74 2.87 10.03
CA VAL A 27 1.07 1.52 9.58
C VAL A 27 2.14 1.62 8.51
N ASN A 28 3.34 1.10 8.76
CA ASN A 28 4.37 0.96 7.74
C ASN A 28 4.40 -0.49 7.24
N ILE A 29 4.21 -0.70 5.93
CA ILE A 29 4.16 -2.02 5.28
C ILE A 29 5.29 -2.15 4.26
N TYR A 30 5.98 -3.27 4.27
CA TYR A 30 6.89 -3.69 3.21
C TYR A 30 6.41 -5.01 2.61
N ALA A 31 5.71 -4.92 1.48
CA ALA A 31 5.14 -6.07 0.80
C ALA A 31 6.22 -6.85 0.02
N PRO A 32 6.10 -8.18 -0.13
CA PRO A 32 7.01 -8.96 -0.96
C PRO A 32 6.88 -8.60 -2.44
N ASN A 33 7.95 -8.82 -3.22
CA ASN A 33 7.97 -8.60 -4.68
C ASN A 33 6.96 -9.48 -5.45
N ILE A 34 6.66 -10.68 -4.92
CA ILE A 34 5.76 -11.66 -5.53
C ILE A 34 4.50 -11.76 -4.67
N GLY A 35 3.33 -11.66 -5.29
CA GLY A 35 2.04 -11.76 -4.60
C GLY A 35 1.72 -10.56 -3.71
N ALA A 36 2.34 -9.41 -3.96
CA ALA A 36 2.19 -8.19 -3.17
C ALA A 36 0.73 -7.77 -2.93
N PRO A 37 -0.18 -7.76 -3.94
CA PRO A 37 -1.56 -7.37 -3.72
C PRO A 37 -2.29 -8.28 -2.72
N LYS A 38 -2.10 -9.60 -2.86
CA LYS A 38 -2.67 -10.61 -1.97
C LYS A 38 -2.13 -10.45 -0.55
N TYR A 39 -0.82 -10.20 -0.42
CA TYR A 39 -0.17 -9.98 0.87
C TYR A 39 -0.75 -8.75 1.59
N ILE A 40 -0.79 -7.60 0.93
CA ILE A 40 -1.32 -6.36 1.53
C ILE A 40 -2.78 -6.55 1.93
N LYS A 41 -3.60 -7.16 1.06
CA LYS A 41 -4.99 -7.46 1.38
C LYS A 41 -5.12 -8.29 2.67
N GLN A 42 -4.27 -9.30 2.84
CA GLN A 42 -4.26 -10.13 4.04
C GLN A 42 -3.87 -9.29 5.27
N VAL A 43 -2.79 -8.51 5.19
CA VAL A 43 -2.36 -7.63 6.28
C VAL A 43 -3.48 -6.68 6.70
N LEU A 44 -4.11 -5.98 5.75
CA LEU A 44 -5.21 -5.06 6.05
C LEU A 44 -6.40 -5.76 6.71
N THR A 45 -6.68 -7.00 6.30
CA THR A 45 -7.74 -7.82 6.91
C THR A 45 -7.39 -8.19 8.35
N ASP A 46 -6.14 -8.57 8.60
CA ASP A 46 -5.65 -8.99 9.91
C ASP A 46 -5.59 -7.83 10.91
N ILE A 47 -5.21 -6.64 10.43
CA ILE A 47 -5.07 -5.43 11.26
C ILE A 47 -6.33 -4.56 11.26
N LYS A 48 -7.44 -5.02 10.69
CA LYS A 48 -8.66 -4.20 10.50
C LYS A 48 -9.17 -3.55 11.80
N THR A 49 -8.98 -4.19 12.95
CA THR A 49 -9.38 -3.65 14.27
C THR A 49 -8.48 -2.50 14.74
N GLU A 50 -7.31 -2.36 14.14
CA GLU A 50 -6.35 -1.29 14.41
C GLU A 50 -6.56 -0.08 13.49
N ILE A 51 -7.30 -0.25 12.39
CA ILE A 51 -7.60 0.80 11.41
C ILE A 51 -8.76 1.65 11.90
N ASN A 52 -8.61 2.97 11.81
CA ASN A 52 -9.63 3.97 12.14
C ASN A 52 -9.52 5.17 11.19
N SER A 53 -10.34 6.20 11.40
CA SER A 53 -10.39 7.41 10.56
C SER A 53 -9.06 8.18 10.47
N ASN A 54 -8.17 7.99 11.45
CA ASN A 54 -6.89 8.68 11.57
C ASN A 54 -5.72 7.72 11.29
N THR A 55 -5.97 6.66 10.52
CA THR A 55 -4.94 5.73 10.08
C THR A 55 -4.24 6.23 8.82
N ILE A 56 -2.91 6.26 8.86
CA ILE A 56 -2.06 6.51 7.70
C ILE A 56 -1.27 5.22 7.41
N ILE A 57 -1.41 4.71 6.19
CA ILE A 57 -0.63 3.57 5.70
C ILE A 57 0.46 4.09 4.78
N VAL A 58 1.70 3.71 5.05
CA VAL A 58 2.88 4.05 4.27
C VAL A 58 3.72 2.81 4.00
N GLY A 59 4.69 2.95 3.09
CA GLY A 59 5.69 1.93 2.82
C GLY A 59 5.73 1.54 1.36
N ASP A 60 6.32 0.38 1.08
CA ASP A 60 6.45 -0.15 -0.28
C ASP A 60 5.44 -1.27 -0.50
N CYS A 61 4.41 -0.96 -1.29
CA CYS A 61 3.36 -1.91 -1.63
C CYS A 61 3.80 -2.91 -2.71
N ASN A 62 4.90 -2.69 -3.43
CA ASN A 62 5.34 -3.52 -4.55
C ASN A 62 4.24 -3.83 -5.61
N THR A 63 3.18 -3.02 -5.66
CA THR A 63 2.09 -3.14 -6.64
C THR A 63 1.52 -1.77 -6.98
N PRO A 64 1.18 -1.50 -8.26
CA PRO A 64 0.30 -0.39 -8.59
C PRO A 64 -1.10 -0.63 -8.01
N LEU A 65 -1.85 0.44 -7.75
CA LEU A 65 -3.28 0.38 -7.42
C LEU A 65 -4.13 0.69 -8.66
N THR A 66 -3.56 1.45 -9.61
CA THR A 66 -4.22 1.88 -10.84
C THR A 66 -3.31 1.65 -12.06
N THR A 67 -3.89 1.67 -13.26
CA THR A 67 -3.10 1.62 -14.51
C THR A 67 -2.15 2.81 -14.67
N ARG A 68 -2.40 3.92 -13.97
CA ARG A 68 -1.56 5.12 -14.05
C ARG A 68 -0.26 5.02 -13.26
N ASP A 69 -0.18 4.08 -12.32
CA ASP A 69 0.99 3.89 -11.45
C ASP A 69 2.14 3.17 -12.18
N ARG A 70 1.90 2.68 -13.40
CA ARG A 70 2.92 2.12 -14.29
C ARG A 70 3.05 2.96 -15.55
N SER A 71 4.29 3.17 -16.00
CA SER A 71 4.58 3.84 -17.28
C SER A 71 3.97 3.10 -18.46
N SER A 72 3.97 1.76 -18.43
CA SER A 72 3.41 0.89 -19.46
C SER A 72 1.88 0.96 -19.59
N ARG A 73 1.18 1.55 -18.61
CA ARG A 73 -0.30 1.61 -18.55
C ARG A 73 -1.01 0.25 -18.65
N GLN A 74 -0.30 -0.84 -18.35
CA GLN A 74 -0.90 -2.18 -18.32
C GLN A 74 -2.08 -2.23 -17.35
N LYS A 75 -3.09 -3.02 -17.71
CA LYS A 75 -4.27 -3.25 -16.87
C LYS A 75 -3.85 -3.89 -15.55
N ILE A 76 -4.48 -3.48 -14.45
CA ILE A 76 -4.30 -4.13 -13.15
C ILE A 76 -4.88 -5.55 -13.18
N ASN A 77 -4.27 -6.46 -12.43
CA ASN A 77 -4.73 -7.86 -12.35
C ASN A 77 -5.87 -8.02 -11.33
N MET A 78 -6.48 -9.20 -11.29
CA MET A 78 -7.60 -9.50 -10.38
C MET A 78 -7.22 -9.40 -8.90
N GLU A 79 -5.98 -9.73 -8.53
CA GLU A 79 -5.53 -9.61 -7.14
C GLU A 79 -5.44 -8.14 -6.70
N THR A 80 -5.01 -7.26 -7.61
CA THR A 80 -4.99 -5.81 -7.38
C THR A 80 -6.40 -5.25 -7.30
N THR A 81 -7.32 -5.70 -8.15
CA THR A 81 -8.75 -5.35 -8.02
C THR A 81 -9.29 -5.76 -6.65
N ALA A 82 -9.04 -6.99 -6.22
CA ALA A 82 -9.50 -7.47 -4.91
C ALA A 82 -8.85 -6.72 -3.72
N LEU A 83 -7.63 -6.21 -3.89
CA LEU A 83 -7.00 -5.31 -2.93
C LEU A 83 -7.71 -3.95 -2.91
N ASN A 84 -7.98 -3.34 -4.07
CA ASN A 84 -8.71 -2.08 -4.15
C ASN A 84 -10.09 -2.18 -3.52
N ASP A 85 -10.83 -3.27 -3.79
CA ASP A 85 -12.11 -3.52 -3.13
C ASP A 85 -11.94 -3.54 -1.61
N THR A 86 -10.86 -4.15 -1.09
CA THR A 86 -10.60 -4.20 0.36
C THR A 86 -10.27 -2.81 0.92
N LEU A 87 -9.55 -1.95 0.18
CA LEU A 87 -9.31 -0.56 0.56
C LEU A 87 -10.63 0.20 0.65
N ASP A 88 -11.51 0.05 -0.33
CA ASP A 88 -12.82 0.69 -0.36
C ASP A 88 -13.70 0.23 0.81
N HIS A 89 -13.71 -1.08 1.15
CA HIS A 89 -14.46 -1.60 2.29
C HIS A 89 -13.92 -1.12 3.66
N LEU A 90 -12.67 -0.65 3.72
CA LEU A 90 -12.04 -0.12 4.92
C LEU A 90 -12.03 1.42 4.94
N ASP A 91 -12.73 2.07 4.00
CA ASP A 91 -12.75 3.52 3.81
C ASP A 91 -11.33 4.14 3.65
N LEU A 92 -10.40 3.36 3.08
CA LEU A 92 -9.04 3.79 2.80
C LEU A 92 -8.92 4.33 1.37
N ILE A 93 -8.20 5.43 1.22
CA ILE A 93 -7.99 6.09 -0.07
C ILE A 93 -6.50 6.20 -0.41
N ASP A 94 -6.17 6.10 -1.70
CA ASP A 94 -4.86 6.53 -2.19
C ASP A 94 -4.82 8.06 -2.23
N ILE A 95 -4.25 8.65 -1.17
CA ILE A 95 -4.13 10.09 -0.99
C ILE A 95 -3.42 10.75 -2.19
N PHE A 96 -2.36 10.14 -2.72
CA PHE A 96 -1.62 10.71 -3.84
C PHE A 96 -2.51 10.80 -5.09
N ARG A 97 -3.30 9.76 -5.37
CA ARG A 97 -4.22 9.75 -6.52
C ARG A 97 -5.43 10.65 -6.36
N VAL A 98 -5.89 10.89 -5.13
CA VAL A 98 -6.94 11.87 -4.85
C VAL A 98 -6.49 13.28 -5.22
N PHE A 99 -5.28 13.69 -4.80
CA PHE A 99 -4.75 15.03 -5.12
C PHE A 99 -4.19 15.15 -6.54
N HIS A 100 -3.73 14.05 -7.13
CA HIS A 100 -3.06 14.03 -8.43
C HIS A 100 -3.60 12.93 -9.36
N PRO A 101 -4.88 12.97 -9.74
CA PRO A 101 -5.56 11.87 -10.44
C PRO A 101 -4.92 11.54 -11.79
N ASN A 102 -4.32 12.52 -12.46
CA ASN A 102 -3.75 12.36 -13.79
C ASN A 102 -2.22 12.34 -13.85
N ALA A 103 -1.52 12.57 -12.73
CA ALA A 103 -0.07 12.72 -12.73
C ALA A 103 0.66 11.42 -13.13
N ALA A 104 1.66 11.56 -14.01
CA ALA A 104 2.60 10.50 -14.34
C ALA A 104 3.87 10.69 -13.49
N LYS A 105 3.80 10.23 -12.24
CA LYS A 105 4.91 10.22 -11.28
C LYS A 105 5.12 8.80 -10.80
N TYR A 106 6.38 8.40 -10.65
CA TYR A 106 6.79 7.04 -10.34
C TYR A 106 7.86 7.08 -9.24
N THR A 107 7.86 6.08 -8.36
CA THR A 107 8.78 5.98 -7.21
C THR A 107 9.90 4.96 -7.42
N PHE A 108 9.77 4.10 -8.44
CA PHE A 108 10.71 3.02 -8.74
C PHE A 108 10.97 2.93 -10.24
N PHE A 109 12.20 2.57 -10.61
CA PHE A 109 12.61 2.27 -11.99
C PHE A 109 13.12 0.84 -12.07
N SER A 110 12.54 0.03 -12.96
CA SER A 110 13.01 -1.33 -13.22
C SER A 110 14.07 -1.31 -14.31
N MET A 111 15.29 -1.74 -13.97
CA MET A 111 16.40 -1.88 -14.91
C MET A 111 16.32 -3.24 -15.63
N TYR A 112 15.28 -3.47 -16.44
CA TYR A 112 15.30 -4.58 -17.39
C TYR A 112 15.99 -4.12 -18.69
N MET A 113 17.26 -4.47 -18.84
CA MET A 113 17.98 -4.42 -20.12
C MET A 113 17.35 -5.46 -21.04
N GLY A 114 16.54 -5.02 -22.00
CA GLY A 114 16.15 -5.88 -23.12
C GLY A 114 17.39 -6.24 -23.92
N HIS A 115 17.75 -7.52 -23.96
CA HIS A 115 18.65 -8.03 -24.98
C HIS A 115 17.98 -7.82 -26.33
N SER A 116 18.30 -6.72 -27.03
CA SER A 116 18.17 -6.69 -28.48
C SER A 116 19.26 -7.59 -29.03
N LEU A 117 18.93 -8.85 -29.32
CA LEU A 117 19.72 -9.62 -30.26
C LEU A 117 19.58 -8.92 -31.61
N GLY A 118 20.72 -8.47 -32.14
CA GLY A 118 20.82 -7.92 -33.49
C GLY A 118 20.66 -8.97 -34.58
#